data_AF-A0A914BQ79-F1
#
_entry.id   AF-A0A914BQ79-F1
#
_cell.length_a   1.000
_cell.length_b   1.000
_cell.length_c   1.000
_cell.angle_alpha   90.00
_cell.angle_beta   90.00
_cell.angle_gamma   90.00
#
_symmetry.space_group_name_H-M   'P 1'
#
loop_
_entity.id
_entity.type
_entity.pdbx_description
1 polymer ?
#
loop_
_entity_poly.entity_id
_entity_poly.type
_entity_poly.pdbx_seq_one_letter_code
_entity_poly.pdbx_strand_id
1 'polypeptide(L)'
;MASLLQQIVNGNESSSLIVIQDSVDVSGRPLLRCLTNQLSSRVDQVHVFLFDCSPTVFLSGFDPAVRSKVICHDGWSDPLEWNGISLPDDHNIIHYSALNDFRSHIESHMTKGVQSIAVVIDSLSPVIINKSVTLVCKALHQLTQSTDWEGPDISEIICLLHQDVHDVSATSAVCHIATTVLYLEPYRSIAPIQEEPMALCELVHRRKSGKVIRMREGLSVDHDYRLFVFPDKTTANVEVEVEAQPDPTANLTFNLTLKESERRAKDNVVLPYTKVQQRHGHPIKIGSSEHSGKIFYEPDEADDYDEEDPDDDLDI
;
A
#
# COMPACT_ATOMS: atom_id res chain seq x y z
N MET A 1 -7.17 -14.42 -22.32
CA MET A 1 -6.19 -13.97 -21.30
C MET A 1 -6.94 -13.83 -20.00
N ALA A 2 -6.34 -14.22 -18.87
CA ALA A 2 -6.96 -13.99 -17.57
C ALA A 2 -7.09 -12.47 -17.32
N SER A 3 -8.21 -12.07 -16.73
CA SER A 3 -8.49 -10.69 -16.30
C SER A 3 -7.39 -10.22 -15.33
N LEU A 4 -7.08 -8.91 -15.30
CA LEU A 4 -6.08 -8.41 -14.34
C LEU A 4 -6.57 -8.54 -12.89
N LEU A 5 -7.87 -8.39 -12.61
CA LEU A 5 -8.43 -8.68 -11.29
C LEU A 5 -8.19 -10.15 -10.91
N GLN A 6 -8.43 -11.08 -11.83
CA GLN A 6 -8.17 -12.51 -11.60
C GLN A 6 -6.67 -12.80 -11.39
N GLN A 7 -5.78 -12.11 -12.11
CA GLN A 7 -4.34 -12.24 -11.93
C GLN A 7 -3.89 -11.77 -10.54
N ILE A 8 -4.43 -10.65 -10.05
CA ILE A 8 -4.14 -10.14 -8.70
C ILE A 8 -4.68 -11.10 -7.64
N VAL A 9 -5.93 -11.53 -7.75
CA VAL A 9 -6.57 -12.44 -6.78
C VAL A 9 -5.84 -13.79 -6.68
N ASN A 10 -5.35 -14.31 -7.81
CA ASN A 10 -4.58 -15.55 -7.85
C ASN A 10 -3.11 -15.39 -7.42
N GLY A 11 -2.62 -14.15 -7.23
CA GLY A 11 -1.23 -13.86 -6.90
C GLY A 11 -0.25 -13.96 -8.09
N ASN A 12 -0.77 -13.97 -9.32
CA ASN A 12 0.07 -13.95 -10.53
C ASN A 12 0.64 -12.55 -10.82
N GLU A 13 -0.10 -11.50 -10.47
CA GLU A 13 0.37 -10.12 -10.49
C GLU A 13 0.69 -9.70 -9.05
N SER A 14 1.91 -9.23 -8.79
CA SER A 14 2.34 -8.89 -7.43
C SER A 14 1.68 -7.61 -6.92
N SER A 15 1.05 -7.67 -5.76
CA SER A 15 0.51 -6.51 -5.04
C SER A 15 0.89 -6.62 -3.56
N SER A 16 1.53 -5.59 -2.99
CA SER A 16 1.91 -5.61 -1.57
C SER A 16 0.77 -5.12 -0.67
N LEU A 17 -0.02 -4.15 -1.13
CA LEU A 17 -1.15 -3.57 -0.39
C LEU A 17 -2.36 -3.42 -1.32
N ILE A 18 -3.41 -4.19 -1.04
CA ILE A 18 -4.71 -4.12 -1.70
C ILE A 18 -5.71 -3.44 -0.77
N VAL A 19 -6.30 -2.34 -1.24
CA VAL A 19 -7.44 -1.68 -0.58
C VAL A 19 -8.71 -1.99 -1.37
N ILE A 20 -9.70 -2.58 -0.71
CA ILE A 20 -11.04 -2.76 -1.24
C ILE A 20 -11.88 -1.61 -0.70
N GLN A 21 -12.29 -0.70 -1.57
CA GLN A 21 -13.19 0.38 -1.21
C GLN A 21 -14.62 0.00 -1.60
N ASP A 22 -15.49 -0.06 -0.60
CA ASP A 22 -16.87 -0.50 -0.75
C ASP A 22 -17.85 0.57 -0.23
N SER A 23 -19.15 0.30 -0.25
CA SER A 23 -20.18 1.15 0.35
C SER A 23 -21.35 0.33 0.88
N VAL A 24 -22.29 0.99 1.55
CA VAL A 24 -23.58 0.41 1.94
C VAL A 24 -24.34 -0.19 0.75
N ASP A 25 -24.19 0.34 -0.47
CA ASP A 25 -24.86 -0.19 -1.66
C ASP A 25 -24.22 -1.47 -2.20
N VAL A 26 -22.93 -1.69 -1.93
CA VAL A 26 -22.16 -2.85 -2.40
C VAL A 26 -21.09 -3.22 -1.39
N SER A 27 -21.26 -4.36 -0.70
CA SER A 27 -20.31 -4.82 0.30
C SER A 27 -19.09 -5.49 -0.33
N GLY A 28 -17.88 -5.13 0.12
CA GLY A 28 -16.62 -5.76 -0.27
C GLY A 28 -16.25 -6.99 0.57
N ARG A 29 -17.04 -7.34 1.60
CA ARG A 29 -16.80 -8.51 2.46
C ARG A 29 -16.72 -9.84 1.70
N PRO A 30 -17.58 -10.13 0.70
CA PRO A 30 -17.44 -11.37 -0.09
C PRO A 30 -16.10 -11.45 -0.82
N LEU A 31 -15.65 -10.34 -1.41
CA LEU A 31 -14.37 -10.25 -2.11
C LEU A 31 -13.18 -10.39 -1.15
N LEU A 32 -13.26 -9.76 0.02
CA LEU A 32 -12.27 -9.91 1.09
C LEU A 32 -12.11 -11.38 1.51
N ARG A 33 -13.22 -12.11 1.66
CA ARG A 33 -13.21 -13.54 2.02
C ARG A 33 -12.67 -14.41 0.90
N CYS A 34 -13.01 -14.10 -0.35
CA CYS A 34 -12.39 -14.73 -1.53
C CYS A 34 -10.87 -14.57 -1.51
N LEU A 35 -10.39 -13.35 -1.32
CA LEU A 35 -8.95 -13.06 -1.26
C LEU A 35 -8.28 -13.77 -0.08
N THR A 36 -8.91 -13.79 1.09
CA THR A 36 -8.43 -14.53 2.27
C THR A 36 -8.31 -16.02 1.99
N ASN A 37 -9.31 -16.60 1.31
CA ASN A 37 -9.30 -18.01 0.90
C ASN A 37 -8.09 -18.30 -0.01
N GLN A 38 -7.89 -17.46 -1.03
CA GLN A 38 -6.76 -17.59 -1.96
C GLN A 38 -5.41 -17.41 -1.27
N LEU A 39 -5.27 -16.42 -0.39
CA LEU A 39 -4.07 -16.19 0.41
C LEU A 39 -3.68 -17.41 1.23
N SER A 40 -4.65 -18.05 1.89
CA SER A 40 -4.38 -19.22 2.74
C SER A 40 -3.73 -20.40 2.00
N SER A 41 -3.88 -20.47 0.68
CA SER A 41 -3.23 -21.47 -0.17
C SER A 41 -1.78 -21.11 -0.52
N ARG A 42 -1.41 -19.82 -0.48
CA ARG A 42 -0.11 -19.26 -0.88
C ARG A 42 0.86 -19.10 0.27
N VAL A 43 0.36 -18.83 1.48
CA VAL A 43 1.19 -18.55 2.66
C VAL A 43 1.06 -19.64 3.72
N ASP A 44 2.00 -19.63 4.65
CA ASP A 44 1.97 -20.54 5.81
C ASP A 44 0.86 -20.14 6.78
N GLN A 45 0.67 -18.84 6.99
CA GLN A 45 -0.26 -18.28 7.97
C GLN A 45 -0.88 -16.95 7.53
N VAL A 46 -2.15 -16.73 7.86
CA VAL A 46 -2.88 -15.49 7.54
C VAL A 46 -3.31 -14.82 8.84
N HIS A 47 -2.84 -13.59 9.09
CA HIS A 47 -3.24 -12.78 10.24
C HIS A 47 -4.42 -11.91 9.85
N VAL A 48 -5.57 -12.10 10.50
CA VAL A 48 -6.80 -11.38 10.20
C VAL A 48 -7.17 -10.48 11.37
N PHE A 49 -7.10 -9.17 11.17
CA PHE A 49 -7.56 -8.15 12.11
C PHE A 49 -9.06 -7.91 11.90
N LEU A 50 -9.82 -8.06 12.97
CA LEU A 50 -11.27 -8.05 12.95
C LEU A 50 -11.82 -6.92 13.82
N PHE A 51 -12.22 -5.81 13.21
CA PHE A 51 -12.77 -4.63 13.85
C PHE A 51 -14.27 -4.44 13.60
N ASP A 52 -14.83 -5.12 12.59
CA ASP A 52 -16.21 -4.89 12.13
C ASP A 52 -17.06 -6.17 12.10
N CYS A 53 -16.45 -7.33 12.42
CA CYS A 53 -17.17 -8.57 12.66
C CYS A 53 -16.48 -9.46 13.69
N SER A 54 -17.24 -10.36 14.33
CA SER A 54 -16.65 -11.30 15.28
C SER A 54 -15.78 -12.36 14.59
N PRO A 55 -14.75 -12.90 15.26
CA PRO A 55 -13.95 -14.02 14.76
C PRO A 55 -14.78 -15.23 14.33
N THR A 56 -15.83 -15.54 15.09
CA THR A 56 -16.73 -16.66 14.79
C THR A 56 -17.50 -16.45 13.48
N VAL A 57 -17.98 -15.23 13.23
CA VAL A 57 -18.68 -14.88 11.99
C VAL A 57 -17.70 -14.85 10.82
N PHE A 58 -16.51 -14.28 10.99
CA PHE A 58 -15.50 -14.25 9.93
C PHE A 58 -15.04 -15.66 9.51
N LEU A 59 -14.80 -16.55 10.48
CA LEU A 59 -14.35 -17.92 10.21
C LEU A 59 -15.47 -18.83 9.68
N SER A 60 -16.74 -18.45 9.84
CA SER A 60 -17.87 -19.23 9.33
C SER A 60 -17.74 -19.48 7.82
N GLY A 61 -18.20 -20.63 7.32
CA GLY A 61 -18.13 -20.95 5.89
C GLY A 61 -16.73 -21.25 5.30
N PHE A 62 -15.61 -20.85 5.92
CA PHE A 62 -14.29 -21.30 5.46
C PHE A 62 -14.07 -22.80 5.71
N ASP A 63 -13.32 -23.44 4.82
CA ASP A 63 -12.91 -24.83 4.99
C ASP A 63 -12.02 -25.02 6.24
N PRO A 64 -12.05 -26.19 6.91
CA PRO A 64 -11.21 -26.45 8.08
C PRO A 64 -9.71 -26.25 7.83
N ALA A 65 -9.24 -26.56 6.62
CA ALA A 65 -7.85 -26.34 6.22
C ALA A 65 -7.47 -24.86 6.23
N VAL A 66 -8.35 -24.00 5.71
CA VAL A 66 -8.17 -22.53 5.71
C VAL A 66 -8.18 -22.01 7.14
N ARG A 67 -9.17 -22.43 7.95
CA ARG A 67 -9.30 -22.02 9.35
C ARG A 67 -8.05 -22.33 10.18
N SER A 68 -7.41 -23.47 9.94
CA SER A 68 -6.21 -23.86 10.68
C SER A 68 -4.99 -22.94 10.44
N LYS A 69 -4.98 -22.19 9.34
CA LYS A 69 -3.93 -21.23 9.00
C LYS A 69 -4.27 -19.78 9.37
N VAL A 70 -5.52 -19.49 9.73
CA VAL A 70 -5.98 -18.15 10.04
C VAL A 70 -5.82 -17.87 11.53
N ILE A 71 -5.05 -16.83 11.86
CA ILE A 71 -5.00 -16.25 13.20
C ILE A 71 -5.86 -15.00 13.22
N CYS A 72 -6.92 -15.04 14.02
CA CYS A 72 -7.78 -13.88 14.24
C CYS A 72 -7.21 -12.99 15.35
N HIS A 73 -7.25 -11.68 15.13
CA HIS A 73 -7.00 -10.65 16.13
C HIS A 73 -8.32 -9.88 16.31
N ASP A 74 -8.93 -10.03 17.47
CA ASP A 74 -10.29 -9.59 17.79
C ASP A 74 -10.30 -8.16 18.34
N GLY A 75 -10.51 -7.18 17.47
CA GLY A 75 -10.82 -5.80 17.82
C GLY A 75 -12.31 -5.48 17.74
N TRP A 76 -13.20 -6.48 17.80
CA TRP A 76 -14.65 -6.30 17.69
C TRP A 76 -15.36 -6.54 19.03
N SER A 77 -14.95 -7.55 19.79
CA SER A 77 -15.69 -7.98 21.00
C SER A 77 -15.65 -6.96 22.15
N ASP A 78 -14.49 -6.35 22.43
CA ASP A 78 -14.36 -5.30 23.45
C ASP A 78 -13.19 -4.32 23.16
N PRO A 79 -13.22 -3.60 22.03
CA PRO A 79 -12.10 -2.75 21.60
C PRO A 79 -11.84 -1.54 22.51
N LEU A 80 -12.82 -1.15 23.32
CA LEU A 80 -12.75 -0.01 24.26
C LEU A 80 -12.68 -0.44 25.73
N GLU A 81 -12.67 -1.75 26.02
CA GLU A 81 -12.67 -2.31 27.39
C GLU A 81 -13.87 -1.88 28.25
N TRP A 82 -14.98 -1.50 27.62
CA TRP A 82 -16.17 -1.01 28.34
C TRP A 82 -17.04 -2.14 28.87
N ASN A 83 -16.96 -3.30 28.23
CA ASN A 83 -17.83 -4.42 28.57
C ASN A 83 -17.30 -5.22 29.77
N GLY A 84 -16.04 -5.01 30.17
CA GLY A 84 -15.42 -5.70 31.31
C GLY A 84 -15.39 -7.22 31.11
N ILE A 85 -15.39 -7.68 29.86
CA ILE A 85 -15.47 -9.09 29.53
C ILE A 85 -14.07 -9.67 29.73
N SER A 86 -13.89 -10.48 30.77
CA SER A 86 -12.74 -11.39 30.83
C SER A 86 -13.00 -12.52 29.82
N LEU A 87 -12.70 -12.27 28.56
CA LEU A 87 -12.67 -13.32 27.55
C LEU A 87 -11.56 -14.33 27.92
N PRO A 88 -11.69 -15.61 27.53
CA PRO A 88 -10.65 -16.61 27.78
C PRO A 88 -9.29 -16.15 27.22
N ASP A 89 -8.18 -16.51 27.87
CA ASP A 89 -6.80 -16.14 27.48
C ASP A 89 -6.44 -16.49 26.01
N ASP A 90 -7.20 -17.38 25.37
CA ASP A 90 -7.05 -17.75 23.96
C ASP A 90 -7.59 -16.69 22.96
N HIS A 91 -8.37 -15.70 23.41
CA HIS A 91 -8.83 -14.62 22.54
C HIS A 91 -7.73 -13.58 22.41
N ASN A 92 -7.12 -13.54 21.23
CA ASN A 92 -6.16 -12.52 20.83
C ASN A 92 -6.88 -11.18 20.60
N ILE A 93 -7.19 -10.47 21.68
CA ILE A 93 -7.99 -9.24 21.68
C ILE A 93 -7.13 -8.03 21.36
N ILE A 94 -7.70 -7.09 20.62
CA ILE A 94 -7.11 -5.79 20.34
C ILE A 94 -7.92 -4.71 21.01
N HIS A 95 -7.26 -3.94 21.86
CA HIS A 95 -7.81 -2.71 22.41
C HIS A 95 -7.29 -1.52 21.61
N TYR A 96 -8.16 -0.57 21.28
CA TYR A 96 -7.72 0.63 20.56
C TYR A 96 -6.67 1.39 21.37
N SER A 97 -6.80 1.50 22.69
CA SER A 97 -5.79 2.12 23.57
C SER A 97 -4.36 1.62 23.29
N ALA A 98 -4.18 0.30 23.16
CA ALA A 98 -2.91 -0.37 22.94
C ALA A 98 -2.49 -0.47 21.47
N LEU A 99 -3.42 -0.33 20.52
CA LEU A 99 -3.15 -0.45 19.08
C LEU A 99 -2.37 0.77 18.57
N ASN A 100 -1.04 0.64 18.56
CA ASN A 100 -0.11 1.59 17.96
C ASN A 100 0.41 1.11 16.59
N ASP A 101 0.54 -0.21 16.42
CA ASP A 101 0.88 -0.86 15.16
C ASP A 101 0.22 -2.25 15.09
N PHE A 102 0.15 -2.80 13.87
CA PHE A 102 -0.32 -4.17 13.66
C PHE A 102 0.80 -5.20 13.85
N ARG A 103 2.06 -4.78 13.78
CA ARG A 103 3.24 -5.66 13.78
C ARG A 103 3.44 -6.36 15.12
N SER A 104 3.38 -5.62 16.21
CA SER A 104 3.53 -6.16 17.57
C SER A 104 2.52 -7.26 17.86
N HIS A 105 1.26 -7.08 17.43
CA HIS A 105 0.21 -8.09 17.54
C HIS A 105 0.49 -9.32 16.67
N ILE A 106 1.07 -9.14 15.48
CA ILE A 106 1.50 -10.25 14.64
C ILE A 106 2.59 -11.05 15.37
N GLU A 107 3.66 -10.39 15.82
CA GLU A 107 4.81 -11.03 16.49
C GLU A 107 4.40 -11.83 17.74
N SER A 108 3.50 -11.30 18.57
CA SER A 108 3.09 -11.96 19.80
C SER A 108 2.29 -13.25 19.57
N HIS A 109 1.66 -13.40 18.41
CA HIS A 109 0.82 -14.56 18.06
C HIS A 109 1.37 -15.39 16.90
N MET A 110 2.64 -15.19 16.53
CA MET A 110 3.28 -15.96 15.45
C MET A 110 3.55 -17.42 15.83
N THR A 111 3.28 -18.33 14.88
CA THR A 111 3.69 -19.73 15.02
C THR A 111 5.17 -19.89 14.69
N LYS A 112 5.92 -20.63 15.52
CA LYS A 112 7.35 -20.90 15.28
C LYS A 112 7.56 -21.63 13.95
N GLY A 113 8.50 -21.15 13.14
CA GLY A 113 8.91 -21.79 11.87
C GLY A 113 8.12 -21.35 10.65
N VAL A 114 7.19 -20.40 10.79
CA VAL A 114 6.52 -19.73 9.67
C VAL A 114 7.53 -18.87 8.91
N GLN A 115 7.50 -18.94 7.57
CA GLN A 115 8.40 -18.15 6.71
C GLN A 115 7.65 -17.09 5.90
N SER A 116 6.37 -17.34 5.59
CA SER A 116 5.54 -16.46 4.78
C SER A 116 4.18 -16.23 5.44
N ILE A 117 3.79 -14.95 5.52
CA ILE A 117 2.47 -14.56 6.00
C ILE A 117 1.76 -13.59 5.06
N ALA A 118 0.46 -13.47 5.28
CA ALA A 118 -0.36 -12.40 4.73
C ALA A 118 -1.19 -11.75 5.84
N VAL A 119 -1.53 -10.48 5.64
CA VAL A 119 -2.32 -9.70 6.59
C VAL A 119 -3.65 -9.31 5.94
N VAL A 120 -4.75 -9.56 6.64
CA VAL A 120 -6.09 -9.16 6.23
C VAL A 120 -6.68 -8.27 7.31
N ILE A 121 -7.27 -7.15 6.94
CA ILE A 121 -7.97 -6.25 7.86
C ILE A 121 -9.41 -6.12 7.38
N ASP A 122 -10.36 -6.60 8.18
CA ASP A 122 -11.76 -6.70 7.77
C ASP A 122 -12.44 -5.34 7.55
N SER A 123 -11.99 -4.30 8.25
CA SER A 123 -12.37 -2.92 8.06
C SER A 123 -11.36 -1.99 8.71
N LEU A 124 -10.83 -1.04 7.94
CA LEU A 124 -10.02 0.06 8.48
C LEU A 124 -10.88 1.13 9.15
N SER A 125 -12.18 1.18 8.84
CA SER A 125 -13.05 2.29 9.24
C SER A 125 -13.13 2.48 10.77
N PRO A 126 -13.35 1.42 11.58
CA PRO A 126 -13.38 1.59 13.04
C PRO A 126 -12.05 2.11 13.61
N VAL A 127 -10.91 1.70 13.04
CA VAL A 127 -9.59 2.15 13.48
C VAL A 127 -9.37 3.63 13.13
N ILE A 128 -9.74 4.05 11.92
CA ILE A 128 -9.64 5.45 11.49
C ILE A 128 -10.49 6.36 12.39
N ILE A 129 -11.72 5.94 12.73
CA ILE A 129 -12.65 6.71 13.58
C ILE A 129 -12.09 6.89 15.00
N ASN A 130 -11.50 5.85 15.58
CA ASN A 130 -11.05 5.88 16.97
C ASN A 130 -9.59 6.39 17.15
N LYS A 131 -8.80 6.39 16.08
CA LYS A 131 -7.40 6.84 16.09
C LYS A 131 -7.19 7.99 15.11
N SER A 132 -6.71 7.68 13.91
CA SER A 132 -6.53 8.63 12.83
C SER A 132 -6.19 7.89 11.53
N VAL A 133 -6.45 8.53 10.40
CA VAL A 133 -5.99 8.04 9.08
C VAL A 133 -4.46 8.01 9.00
N THR A 134 -3.77 8.96 9.66
CA THR A 134 -2.30 9.03 9.69
C THR A 134 -1.70 7.80 10.36
N LEU A 135 -2.26 7.36 11.50
CA LEU A 135 -1.82 6.15 12.18
C LEU A 135 -2.01 4.93 11.28
N VAL A 136 -3.16 4.81 10.63
CA VAL A 136 -3.44 3.69 9.71
C VAL A 136 -2.47 3.68 8.53
N CYS A 137 -2.24 4.82 7.88
CA CYS A 137 -1.28 4.91 6.79
C CYS A 137 0.14 4.55 7.25
N LYS A 138 0.57 5.02 8.42
CA LYS A 138 1.88 4.68 9.00
C LYS A 138 1.98 3.18 9.29
N ALA A 139 0.96 2.59 9.91
CA ALA A 139 0.94 1.17 10.26
C ALA A 139 0.94 0.27 9.01
N LEU A 140 0.15 0.59 7.99
CA LEU A 140 0.15 -0.13 6.72
C LEU A 140 1.49 0.02 6.00
N HIS A 141 2.05 1.22 5.96
CA HIS A 141 3.35 1.47 5.37
C HIS A 141 4.45 0.69 6.08
N GLN A 142 4.45 0.69 7.42
CA GLN A 142 5.33 -0.14 8.22
C GLN A 142 5.20 -1.59 7.82
N LEU A 143 3.99 -2.18 7.75
CA LEU A 143 3.81 -3.57 7.34
C LEU A 143 4.40 -3.88 5.95
N THR A 144 4.35 -2.92 5.01
CA THR A 144 4.93 -3.10 3.67
C THR A 144 6.46 -2.98 3.61
N GLN A 145 7.11 -2.33 4.59
CA GLN A 145 8.54 -2.08 4.60
C GLN A 145 9.31 -3.16 5.38
N SER A 146 10.20 -3.90 4.73
CA SER A 146 10.93 -5.02 5.36
C SER A 146 12.20 -4.62 6.15
N THR A 147 12.55 -3.33 6.23
CA THR A 147 13.91 -2.91 6.67
C THR A 147 14.22 -3.19 8.13
N ASP A 148 13.21 -3.22 9.00
CA ASP A 148 13.37 -3.39 10.47
C ASP A 148 12.59 -4.59 11.01
N TRP A 149 12.21 -5.53 10.15
CA TRP A 149 11.37 -6.68 10.49
C TRP A 149 12.18 -7.97 10.46
N GLU A 150 12.39 -8.58 11.63
CA GLU A 150 13.06 -9.89 11.77
C GLU A 150 12.10 -11.09 11.65
N GLY A 151 10.81 -10.81 11.47
CA GLY A 151 9.78 -11.85 11.32
C GLY A 151 9.68 -12.43 9.90
N PRO A 152 8.70 -13.30 9.66
CA PRO A 152 8.43 -13.90 8.35
C PRO A 152 8.03 -12.87 7.29
N ASP A 153 8.28 -13.17 6.02
CA ASP A 153 7.96 -12.26 4.91
C ASP A 153 6.46 -11.98 4.82
N ILE A 154 6.09 -10.69 4.80
CA ILE A 154 4.71 -10.25 4.62
C ILE A 154 4.45 -10.12 3.13
N SER A 155 3.92 -11.19 2.55
CA SER A 155 3.72 -11.32 1.10
C SER A 155 2.69 -10.33 0.54
N GLU A 156 1.59 -10.12 1.26
CA GLU A 156 0.44 -9.33 0.80
C GLU A 156 -0.42 -8.85 1.97
N ILE A 157 -0.90 -7.62 1.87
CA ILE A 157 -1.81 -6.99 2.84
C ILE A 157 -3.10 -6.63 2.11
N ILE A 158 -4.24 -7.01 2.69
CA ILE A 158 -5.56 -6.74 2.12
C ILE A 158 -6.43 -6.08 3.17
N CYS A 159 -7.02 -4.94 2.85
CA CYS A 159 -7.86 -4.20 3.77
C CYS A 159 -9.13 -3.70 3.11
N LEU A 160 -10.23 -3.71 3.88
CA LEU A 160 -11.50 -3.12 3.48
C LEU A 160 -11.62 -1.69 4.02
N LEU A 161 -12.20 -0.79 3.23
CA LEU A 161 -12.45 0.60 3.61
C LEU A 161 -13.84 1.03 3.13
N HIS A 162 -14.73 1.32 4.10
CA HIS A 162 -16.07 1.80 3.81
C HIS A 162 -16.04 3.28 3.42
N GLN A 163 -16.28 3.60 2.15
CA GLN A 163 -16.11 4.96 1.63
C GLN A 163 -17.10 5.97 2.18
N ASP A 164 -18.28 5.51 2.57
CA ASP A 164 -19.40 6.29 3.09
C ASP A 164 -19.24 6.71 4.55
N VAL A 165 -18.24 6.15 5.24
CA VAL A 165 -17.94 6.48 6.65
C VAL A 165 -16.90 7.60 6.78
N HIS A 166 -16.15 7.88 5.70
CA HIS A 166 -15.02 8.82 5.73
C HIS A 166 -15.18 9.92 4.70
N ASP A 167 -14.41 11.00 4.88
CA ASP A 167 -14.29 12.03 3.86
C ASP A 167 -13.35 11.60 2.74
N VAL A 168 -13.45 12.30 1.61
CA VAL A 168 -12.64 12.02 0.41
C VAL A 168 -11.14 12.11 0.71
N SER A 169 -10.73 12.98 1.65
CA SER A 169 -9.34 13.15 2.04
C SER A 169 -8.80 11.88 2.72
N ALA A 170 -9.51 11.36 3.73
CA ALA A 170 -9.07 10.16 4.44
C ALA A 170 -9.07 8.93 3.53
N THR A 171 -10.11 8.74 2.71
CA THR A 171 -10.11 7.61 1.76
C THR A 171 -8.98 7.72 0.75
N SER A 172 -8.73 8.93 0.25
CA SER A 172 -7.64 9.18 -0.68
C SER A 172 -6.29 8.87 -0.05
N ALA A 173 -6.03 9.29 1.19
CA ALA A 173 -4.75 9.04 1.86
C ALA A 173 -4.42 7.54 1.93
N VAL A 174 -5.39 6.70 2.29
CA VAL A 174 -5.22 5.24 2.34
C VAL A 174 -5.03 4.65 0.94
N CYS A 175 -5.84 5.08 -0.04
CA CYS A 175 -5.74 4.59 -1.42
C CYS A 175 -4.44 5.02 -2.13
N HIS A 176 -3.81 6.13 -1.73
CA HIS A 176 -2.57 6.61 -2.32
C HIS A 176 -1.35 5.75 -1.97
N ILE A 177 -1.32 5.17 -0.77
CA ILE A 177 -0.22 4.28 -0.34
C ILE A 177 -0.39 2.84 -0.87
N ALA A 178 -1.58 2.49 -1.36
CA ALA A 178 -1.88 1.16 -1.86
C ALA A 178 -1.27 0.89 -3.24
N THR A 179 -0.80 -0.34 -3.44
CA THR A 179 -0.35 -0.80 -4.77
C THR A 179 -1.53 -1.14 -5.65
N THR A 180 -2.62 -1.65 -5.08
CA THR A 180 -3.87 -1.93 -5.79
C THR A 180 -5.04 -1.35 -5.02
N VAL A 181 -5.94 -0.67 -5.71
CA VAL A 181 -7.22 -0.22 -5.16
C VAL A 181 -8.35 -0.79 -6.00
N LEU A 182 -9.34 -1.39 -5.33
CA LEU A 182 -10.54 -1.97 -5.91
C LEU A 182 -11.74 -1.15 -5.47
N TYR A 183 -12.23 -0.27 -6.34
CA TYR A 183 -13.41 0.55 -6.10
C TYR A 183 -14.66 -0.21 -6.53
N LEU A 184 -15.46 -0.66 -5.56
CA LEU A 184 -16.69 -1.39 -5.84
C LEU A 184 -17.84 -0.44 -6.15
N GLU A 185 -18.58 -0.77 -7.20
CA GLU A 185 -19.76 -0.05 -7.65
C GLU A 185 -20.96 -1.00 -7.74
N PRO A 186 -22.16 -0.54 -7.33
CA PRO A 186 -23.35 -1.37 -7.38
C PRO A 186 -23.71 -1.73 -8.82
N TYR A 187 -23.99 -3.01 -9.07
CA TYR A 187 -24.53 -3.49 -10.33
C TYR A 187 -25.80 -4.30 -10.07
N ARG A 188 -26.90 -3.91 -10.71
CA ARG A 188 -28.19 -4.58 -10.50
C ARG A 188 -28.40 -5.63 -11.58
N SER A 189 -28.12 -6.88 -11.23
CA SER A 189 -28.53 -8.05 -12.01
C SER A 189 -29.46 -8.94 -11.20
N ILE A 190 -30.38 -9.61 -11.90
CA ILE A 190 -31.22 -10.69 -11.36
C ILE A 190 -30.80 -12.06 -11.91
N ALA A 191 -29.77 -12.10 -12.77
CA ALA A 191 -29.28 -13.33 -13.37
C ALA A 191 -28.44 -14.14 -12.36
N PRO A 192 -28.20 -15.43 -12.63
CA PRO A 192 -27.30 -16.25 -11.82
C PRO A 192 -25.91 -15.62 -11.70
N ILE A 193 -25.28 -15.82 -10.54
CA ILE A 193 -23.99 -15.23 -10.17
C ILE A 193 -22.82 -15.56 -11.13
N GLN A 194 -22.94 -16.67 -11.87
CA GLN A 194 -21.95 -17.09 -12.87
C GLN A 194 -22.19 -16.51 -14.27
N GLU A 195 -23.36 -15.91 -14.53
CA GLU A 195 -23.75 -15.42 -15.84
C GLU A 195 -23.60 -13.90 -15.96
N GLU A 196 -23.86 -13.18 -14.85
CA GLU A 196 -23.71 -11.72 -14.79
C GLU A 196 -23.03 -11.26 -13.50
N PRO A 197 -22.38 -10.08 -13.54
CA PRO A 197 -21.74 -9.51 -12.36
C PRO A 197 -22.76 -9.10 -11.30
N MET A 198 -22.38 -9.24 -10.03
CA MET A 198 -23.12 -8.67 -8.89
C MET A 198 -22.62 -7.27 -8.52
N ALA A 199 -21.41 -6.93 -8.94
CA ALA A 199 -20.81 -5.62 -8.75
C ALA A 199 -19.92 -5.27 -9.95
N LEU A 200 -19.72 -3.98 -10.19
CA LEU A 200 -18.60 -3.52 -11.01
C LEU A 200 -17.44 -3.15 -10.09
N CYS A 201 -16.23 -3.27 -10.61
CA CYS A 201 -15.01 -2.91 -9.91
C CYS A 201 -14.15 -2.07 -10.84
N GLU A 202 -13.91 -0.81 -10.48
CA GLU A 202 -12.79 -0.06 -11.04
C GLU A 202 -11.52 -0.47 -10.27
N LEU A 203 -10.54 -0.95 -11.01
CA LEU A 203 -9.28 -1.45 -10.50
C LEU A 203 -8.18 -0.46 -10.90
N VAL A 204 -7.43 0.01 -9.90
CA VAL A 204 -6.23 0.82 -10.11
C VAL A 204 -5.04 0.04 -9.55
N HIS A 205 -4.13 -0.38 -10.42
CA HIS A 205 -2.94 -1.15 -10.06
C HIS A 205 -1.65 -0.41 -10.41
N ARG A 206 -0.73 -0.29 -9.46
CA ARG A 206 0.56 0.38 -9.58
C ARG A 206 1.67 -0.67 -9.58
N ARG A 207 2.29 -0.87 -10.73
CA ARG A 207 3.42 -1.80 -10.87
C ARG A 207 4.69 -1.25 -10.24
N LYS A 208 5.63 -2.14 -9.90
CA LYS A 208 6.98 -1.77 -9.45
C LYS A 208 7.75 -0.90 -10.46
N SER A 209 7.38 -0.95 -11.75
CA SER A 209 7.94 -0.08 -12.79
C SER A 209 7.42 1.37 -12.75
N GLY A 210 6.46 1.69 -11.87
CA GLY A 210 5.76 2.97 -11.82
C GLY A 210 4.57 3.07 -12.78
N LYS A 211 4.36 2.08 -13.67
CA LYS A 211 3.19 2.06 -14.56
C LYS A 211 1.91 1.88 -13.74
N VAL A 212 0.97 2.79 -13.93
CA VAL A 212 -0.38 2.70 -13.37
C VAL A 212 -1.33 2.13 -14.43
N ILE A 213 -2.06 1.09 -14.08
CA ILE A 213 -3.06 0.45 -14.94
C ILE A 213 -4.42 0.69 -14.31
N ARG A 214 -5.37 1.18 -15.11
CA ARG A 214 -6.77 1.31 -14.73
C ARG A 214 -7.62 0.40 -15.60
N MET A 215 -8.55 -0.30 -14.98
CA MET A 215 -9.41 -1.24 -15.67
C MET A 215 -10.75 -1.31 -14.95
N ARG A 216 -11.83 -1.58 -15.68
CA ARG A 216 -13.15 -1.78 -15.09
C ARG A 216 -13.67 -3.14 -15.50
N GLU A 217 -14.04 -3.94 -14.52
CA GLU A 217 -14.52 -5.31 -14.73
C GLU A 217 -15.75 -5.56 -13.86
N GLY A 218 -16.65 -6.41 -14.32
CA GLY A 218 -17.71 -6.94 -13.48
C GLY A 218 -17.17 -8.10 -12.64
N LEU A 219 -17.64 -8.23 -11.41
CA LEU A 219 -17.28 -9.35 -10.55
C LEU A 219 -18.49 -9.94 -9.83
N SER A 220 -18.34 -11.20 -9.48
CA SER A 220 -19.24 -11.92 -8.57
C SER A 220 -18.46 -12.92 -7.73
N VAL A 221 -18.88 -13.14 -6.49
CA VAL A 221 -18.26 -14.10 -5.57
C VAL A 221 -19.30 -15.06 -5.06
N ASP A 222 -19.13 -16.36 -5.29
CA ASP A 222 -20.07 -17.38 -4.81
C ASP A 222 -19.89 -17.73 -3.32
N HIS A 223 -20.74 -18.66 -2.85
CA HIS A 223 -20.76 -19.12 -1.46
C HIS A 223 -19.49 -19.91 -1.07
N ASP A 224 -18.76 -20.44 -2.04
CA ASP A 224 -17.47 -21.13 -1.84
C ASP A 224 -16.29 -20.16 -1.97
N TYR A 225 -16.58 -18.86 -1.99
CA TYR A 225 -15.61 -17.77 -2.15
C TYR A 225 -14.79 -17.88 -3.44
N ARG A 226 -15.42 -18.31 -4.53
CA ARG A 226 -14.83 -18.33 -5.87
C ARG A 226 -15.20 -17.05 -6.62
N LEU A 227 -14.19 -16.43 -7.23
CA LEU A 227 -14.34 -15.22 -8.03
C LEU A 227 -14.72 -15.55 -9.48
N PHE A 228 -15.78 -14.93 -9.96
CA PHE A 228 -16.16 -14.84 -11.36
C PHE A 228 -15.92 -13.41 -11.83
N VAL A 229 -15.24 -13.26 -12.96
CA VAL A 229 -14.95 -11.95 -13.56
C VAL A 229 -15.58 -11.86 -14.93
N PHE A 230 -16.17 -10.71 -15.21
CA PHE A 230 -16.91 -10.40 -16.42
C PHE A 230 -16.28 -9.19 -17.10
N PRO A 231 -16.08 -9.20 -18.42
CA PRO A 231 -15.66 -8.01 -19.14
C PRO A 231 -16.75 -6.93 -19.00
N ASP A 232 -16.33 -5.68 -18.79
CA ASP A 232 -17.26 -4.56 -18.78
C ASP A 232 -17.83 -4.37 -20.20
N LYS A 233 -19.11 -4.69 -20.40
CA LYS A 233 -19.80 -4.55 -21.69
C LYS A 233 -20.03 -3.08 -22.06
N THR A 234 -19.85 -2.16 -21.11
CA THR A 234 -20.09 -0.71 -21.28
C THR A 234 -18.84 0.05 -21.74
N THR A 235 -17.65 -0.51 -21.58
CA THR A 235 -16.39 0.09 -22.03
C THR A 235 -15.82 -0.71 -23.20
N ALA A 236 -16.05 -0.22 -24.43
CA ALA A 236 -15.18 -0.58 -25.53
C ALA A 236 -13.75 -0.18 -25.12
N ASN A 237 -12.83 -1.14 -25.04
CA ASN A 237 -11.42 -0.96 -24.65
C ASN A 237 -10.86 0.41 -25.05
N VAL A 238 -10.90 1.37 -24.13
CA VAL A 238 -10.03 2.55 -24.20
C VAL A 238 -8.88 2.19 -23.29
N GLU A 239 -7.78 1.71 -23.87
CA GLU A 239 -6.49 1.96 -23.26
C GLU A 239 -6.38 3.48 -23.16
N VAL A 240 -6.71 4.02 -21.98
CA VAL A 240 -6.46 5.42 -21.70
C VAL A 240 -4.94 5.53 -21.61
N GLU A 241 -4.29 5.75 -22.75
CA GLU A 241 -3.09 6.58 -22.77
C GLU A 241 -3.43 7.79 -21.93
N VAL A 242 -2.70 7.94 -20.82
CA VAL A 242 -2.81 9.08 -19.92
C VAL A 242 -2.89 10.33 -20.80
N GLU A 243 -4.07 10.96 -20.86
CA GLU A 243 -4.17 12.30 -21.43
C GLU A 243 -3.09 13.10 -20.74
N ALA A 244 -2.11 13.56 -21.52
CA ALA A 244 -0.98 14.31 -21.02
C ALA A 244 -1.53 15.41 -20.12
N GLN A 245 -1.25 15.32 -18.81
CA GLN A 245 -1.56 16.42 -17.91
C GLN A 245 -1.00 17.69 -18.58
N PRO A 246 -1.77 18.79 -18.63
CA PRO A 246 -1.27 20.03 -19.20
C PRO A 246 0.03 20.34 -18.47
N ASP A 247 1.12 20.46 -19.23
CA ASP A 247 2.46 20.67 -18.70
C ASP A 247 2.37 21.78 -17.63
N PRO A 248 2.71 21.51 -16.35
CA PRO A 248 2.60 22.49 -15.28
C PRO A 248 3.47 23.73 -15.54
N THR A 249 4.40 23.64 -16.49
CA THR A 249 5.26 24.74 -16.93
C THR A 249 4.65 25.60 -18.04
N ALA A 250 3.52 25.20 -18.64
CA ALA A 250 2.92 25.88 -19.79
C ALA A 250 2.44 27.32 -19.51
N ASN A 251 2.16 27.67 -18.25
CA ASN A 251 1.67 28.99 -17.83
C ASN A 251 2.74 29.85 -17.11
N LEU A 252 4.01 29.46 -17.16
CA LEU A 252 5.07 30.27 -16.56
C LEU A 252 5.44 31.44 -17.46
N THR A 253 5.63 32.62 -16.87
CA THR A 253 6.11 33.82 -17.57
C THR A 253 7.58 33.74 -17.97
N PHE A 254 8.28 32.69 -17.54
CA PHE A 254 9.67 32.39 -17.87
C PHE A 254 9.80 30.91 -18.22
N ASN A 255 10.70 30.59 -19.15
CA ASN A 255 10.85 29.23 -19.66
C ASN A 255 11.78 28.41 -18.75
N LEU A 256 11.28 27.34 -18.15
CA LEU A 256 12.08 26.41 -17.33
C LEU A 256 12.89 25.42 -18.19
N THR A 257 12.51 25.26 -19.46
CA THR A 257 13.22 24.37 -20.39
C THR A 257 14.22 25.17 -21.23
N LEU A 258 15.43 24.64 -21.37
CA LEU A 258 16.43 25.21 -22.29
C LEU A 258 16.00 24.93 -23.73
N LYS A 259 16.02 25.96 -24.57
CA LYS A 259 15.92 25.76 -26.02
C LYS A 259 17.12 24.96 -26.50
N GLU A 260 16.97 24.26 -27.61
CA GLU A 260 18.04 23.42 -28.14
C GLU A 260 19.31 24.22 -28.47
N SER A 261 19.17 25.48 -28.88
CA SER A 261 20.28 26.42 -29.05
C SER A 261 21.01 26.74 -27.74
N GLU A 262 20.27 26.89 -26.63
CA GLU A 262 20.81 27.22 -25.31
C GLU A 262 21.49 25.99 -24.69
N ARG A 263 20.89 24.81 -24.87
CA ARG A 263 21.49 23.53 -24.47
C ARG A 263 22.80 23.29 -25.21
N ARG A 264 22.81 23.46 -26.54
CA ARG A 264 24.05 23.37 -27.35
C ARG A 264 25.08 24.42 -26.94
N ALA A 265 24.65 25.64 -26.59
CA ALA A 265 25.56 26.66 -26.10
C ALA A 265 26.19 26.22 -24.77
N LYS A 266 25.38 25.78 -23.80
CA LYS A 266 25.84 25.26 -22.50
C LYS A 266 26.82 24.09 -22.65
N ASP A 267 26.51 23.13 -23.52
CA ASP A 267 27.37 21.97 -23.76
C ASP A 267 28.72 22.35 -24.41
N ASN A 268 28.75 23.44 -25.18
CA ASN A 268 29.98 23.97 -25.81
C ASN A 268 30.74 24.99 -24.94
N VAL A 269 30.21 25.37 -23.77
CA VAL A 269 30.93 26.23 -22.84
C VAL A 269 32.09 25.44 -22.25
N VAL A 270 33.31 25.80 -22.66
CA VAL A 270 34.53 25.28 -22.03
C VAL A 270 34.63 25.87 -20.64
N LEU A 271 34.36 25.04 -19.63
CA LEU A 271 34.50 25.43 -18.24
C LEU A 271 35.98 25.79 -17.96
N PRO A 272 36.27 26.96 -17.39
CA PRO A 272 37.59 27.24 -16.84
C PRO A 272 37.96 26.15 -15.81
N TYR A 273 39.22 25.72 -15.79
CA TYR A 273 39.80 24.74 -14.84
C TYR A 273 39.58 23.22 -15.07
N THR A 274 38.69 22.75 -15.96
CA THR A 274 38.64 21.31 -16.31
C THR A 274 39.89 20.81 -17.05
N LYS A 275 40.64 21.72 -17.69
CA LYS A 275 41.93 21.41 -18.32
C LYS A 275 43.03 21.02 -17.32
N VAL A 276 42.92 21.43 -16.06
CA VAL A 276 43.89 21.05 -15.01
C VAL A 276 43.72 19.57 -14.64
N GLN A 277 42.48 19.10 -14.67
CA GLN A 277 42.10 17.71 -14.38
C GLN A 277 42.55 16.72 -15.46
N GLN A 278 42.68 17.18 -16.72
CA GLN A 278 43.12 16.33 -17.84
C GLN A 278 44.63 16.38 -18.11
N ARG A 279 45.37 17.39 -17.60
CA ARG A 279 46.83 17.51 -17.83
C ARG A 279 47.69 16.67 -16.89
N HIS A 280 47.13 16.17 -15.79
CA HIS A 280 47.78 15.14 -14.97
C HIS A 280 47.20 13.81 -15.40
N GLY A 281 47.91 13.09 -16.27
CA GLY A 281 47.49 11.86 -16.93
C GLY A 281 47.26 10.64 -16.02
N HIS A 282 46.46 10.79 -14.96
CA HIS A 282 45.90 9.70 -14.19
C HIS A 282 44.39 9.90 -14.04
N PRO A 283 43.56 8.95 -14.53
CA PRO A 283 42.13 9.00 -14.29
C PRO A 283 41.89 8.84 -12.78
N ILE A 284 41.34 9.87 -12.14
CA ILE A 284 40.85 9.76 -10.78
C ILE A 284 39.61 8.85 -10.83
N LYS A 285 39.83 7.56 -10.64
CA LYS A 285 38.79 6.62 -10.25
C LYS A 285 38.31 7.03 -8.86
N ILE A 286 37.07 7.52 -8.76
CA ILE A 286 36.37 7.59 -7.47
C ILE A 286 36.00 6.14 -7.15
N GLY A 287 36.88 5.45 -6.42
CA GLY A 287 36.71 4.05 -6.03
C GLY A 287 38.04 3.29 -5.97
N SER A 288 38.45 2.99 -4.74
CA SER A 288 39.51 2.05 -4.34
C SER A 288 40.96 2.32 -4.77
N SER A 289 41.68 3.16 -4.02
CA SER A 289 43.07 2.91 -3.55
C SER A 289 43.54 4.02 -2.58
N GLU A 290 44.33 3.63 -1.59
CA GLU A 290 44.72 4.24 -0.30
C GLU A 290 45.28 5.69 -0.24
N HIS A 291 45.05 6.57 -1.22
CA HIS A 291 45.46 7.99 -1.13
C HIS A 291 44.24 8.90 -1.29
N SER A 292 43.52 9.12 -0.19
CA SER A 292 42.46 10.12 -0.09
C SER A 292 43.05 11.50 -0.39
N GLY A 293 42.56 12.20 -1.42
CA GLY A 293 42.70 13.64 -1.51
C GLY A 293 41.96 14.26 -0.34
N LYS A 294 42.67 14.49 0.77
CA LYS A 294 42.13 15.17 1.94
C LYS A 294 42.01 16.64 1.57
N ILE A 295 40.79 17.14 1.53
CA ILE A 295 40.54 18.58 1.53
C ILE A 295 40.83 19.02 2.97
N PHE A 296 41.93 19.73 3.16
CA PHE A 296 42.25 20.37 4.43
C PHE A 296 41.63 21.76 4.37
N TYR A 297 40.56 21.96 5.14
CA TYR A 297 40.01 23.28 5.39
C TYR A 297 40.80 23.89 6.54
N GLU A 298 41.35 25.07 6.32
CA GLU A 298 42.05 25.88 7.31
C GLU A 298 41.20 27.14 7.45
N PRO A 299 40.50 27.33 8.58
CA PRO A 299 39.63 28.50 8.78
C PRO A 299 40.46 29.78 8.68
N ASP A 300 40.00 30.75 7.89
CA ASP A 300 40.61 32.07 7.83
C ASP A 300 39.91 33.08 8.76
N GLU A 301 40.50 34.25 8.97
CA GLU A 301 39.96 35.29 9.87
C GLU A 301 38.61 35.88 9.38
N ALA A 302 38.14 35.50 8.19
CA ALA A 302 36.86 35.91 7.63
C ALA A 302 35.83 34.76 7.61
N ASP A 303 36.20 33.56 8.07
CA ASP A 303 35.27 32.47 8.34
C ASP A 303 34.52 32.77 9.64
N ASP A 304 33.42 33.50 9.51
CA ASP A 304 32.44 33.72 10.57
C ASP A 304 31.81 32.36 10.92
N TYR A 305 32.22 31.76 12.04
CA TYR A 305 31.42 30.73 12.71
C TYR A 305 30.15 31.42 13.21
N ASP A 306 29.06 31.35 12.45
CA ASP A 306 27.75 31.74 12.92
C ASP A 306 27.26 30.70 13.94
N GLU A 307 27.34 31.05 15.23
CA GLU A 307 26.76 30.23 16.31
C GLU A 307 25.21 30.27 16.32
N GLU A 308 24.58 30.97 15.38
CA GLU A 308 23.12 30.95 15.19
C GLU A 308 22.75 29.67 14.41
N ASP A 309 22.50 28.59 15.13
CA ASP A 309 21.85 27.41 14.56
C ASP A 309 20.43 27.82 14.11
N PRO A 310 20.12 27.83 12.80
CA PRO A 310 18.81 28.22 12.31
C PRO A 310 17.70 27.20 12.64
N ASP A 311 18.05 26.10 13.31
CA ASP A 311 17.11 25.10 13.82
C ASP A 311 16.83 25.25 15.34
N ASP A 312 17.49 26.18 16.07
CA ASP A 312 17.32 26.39 17.52
C ASP A 312 15.95 27.02 17.90
N ASP A 313 15.20 27.53 16.92
CA ASP A 313 13.82 28.02 17.06
C ASP A 313 12.77 27.02 16.52
N LEU A 314 13.18 25.82 16.10
CA LEU A 314 12.31 24.77 15.57
C LEU A 314 11.81 23.77 16.64
N ASP A 315 11.51 24.23 17.85
CA ASP A 315 10.69 23.48 18.80
C ASP A 315 9.19 23.66 18.46
N ILE A 316 8.70 22.84 17.51
CA ILE A 316 7.28 22.64 17.18
C ILE A 316 6.85 21.18 17.24
#